data_AF-A0A6I3UY35-F1
#
_entry.id   AF-A0A6I3UY35-F1
#
_cell.length_a   1.000
_cell.length_b   1.000
_cell.length_c   1.000
_cell.angle_alpha   90.00
_cell.angle_beta   90.00
_cell.angle_gamma   90.00
#
_symmetry.space_group_name_H-M   'P 1'
#
loop_
_entity.id
_entity.type
_entity.pdbx_description
1 polymer ?
#
loop_
_entity_poly.entity_id
_entity_poly.type
_entity_poly.pdbx_seq_one_letter_code
_entity_poly.pdbx_strand_id
1 'polypeptide(L)'
;DKPKPVKVPQCVAEYIEFKKKNNFHVYGAMRVIEDHYDKKVPDWFYENNIEKFCLAWLDGYEVEEEKRYLVTLKNRQPLVKSQSGSTLYFSQDITARNYKGTQKELEDANFGWVFDCPGIEIEEVE
;
A
#
# COMPACT_ATOMS: atom_id res chain seq x y z
N ASP A 1 -7.21 -19.33 -24.50
CA ASP A 1 -7.42 -18.48 -23.31
C ASP A 1 -6.44 -17.34 -23.29
N LYS A 2 -6.90 -16.12 -23.02
CA LYS A 2 -5.99 -15.02 -22.66
C LYS A 2 -5.49 -15.29 -21.23
N PRO A 3 -4.20 -15.11 -20.94
CA PRO A 3 -3.71 -15.20 -19.57
C PRO A 3 -4.49 -14.20 -18.70
N LYS A 4 -4.87 -14.63 -17.48
CA LYS A 4 -5.49 -13.71 -16.52
C LYS A 4 -4.44 -12.67 -16.12
N PRO A 5 -4.80 -11.37 -16.08
CA PRO A 5 -3.88 -10.34 -15.62
C PRO A 5 -3.42 -10.66 -14.20
N VAL A 6 -2.13 -10.47 -13.93
CA VAL A 6 -1.59 -10.60 -12.56
C VAL A 6 -1.98 -9.36 -11.75
N LYS A 7 -2.14 -9.54 -10.44
CA LYS A 7 -2.31 -8.42 -9.51
C LYS A 7 -0.96 -7.90 -9.05
N VAL A 8 -0.79 -6.59 -9.09
CA VAL A 8 0.43 -5.90 -8.61
C VAL A 8 0.06 -4.73 -7.71
N PRO A 9 0.85 -4.42 -6.66
CA PRO A 9 0.64 -3.23 -5.85
C PRO A 9 0.78 -1.94 -6.67
N GLN A 10 0.13 -0.88 -6.20
CA GLN A 10 0.18 0.44 -6.84
C GLN A 10 1.61 0.96 -7.06
N CYS A 11 2.52 0.83 -6.08
CA CYS A 11 3.91 1.26 -6.23
C CYS A 11 4.66 0.50 -7.35
N VAL A 12 4.33 -0.78 -7.55
CA VAL A 12 4.91 -1.62 -8.61
C VAL A 12 4.33 -1.25 -9.97
N ALA A 13 3.03 -1.00 -10.05
CA ALA A 13 2.38 -0.48 -11.25
C ALA A 13 3.04 0.83 -11.71
N GLU A 14 3.18 1.80 -10.79
CA GLU A 14 3.84 3.08 -11.05
C GLU A 14 5.29 2.91 -11.53
N TYR A 15 6.03 1.98 -10.93
CA TYR A 15 7.37 1.63 -11.37
C TYR A 15 7.39 1.09 -12.80
N ILE A 16 6.52 0.13 -13.14
CA ILE A 16 6.43 -0.45 -14.48
C ILE A 16 6.11 0.63 -15.51
N GLU A 17 5.09 1.46 -15.29
CA GLU A 17 4.72 2.54 -16.21
C GLU A 17 5.84 3.56 -16.39
N PHE A 18 6.49 3.96 -15.29
CA PHE A 18 7.63 4.86 -15.35
C PHE A 18 8.76 4.28 -16.20
N LYS A 19 9.12 3.01 -16.01
CA LYS A 19 10.19 2.37 -16.78
C LYS A 19 9.82 2.21 -18.27
N LYS A 20 8.59 1.80 -18.58
CA LYS A 20 8.09 1.72 -19.96
C LYS A 20 8.11 3.09 -20.64
N LYS A 21 7.65 4.14 -19.97
CA LYS A 21 7.68 5.53 -20.48
C LYS A 21 9.10 6.02 -20.77
N ASN A 22 10.09 5.52 -20.05
CA ASN A 22 11.51 5.81 -20.26
C ASN A 22 12.21 4.81 -21.19
N ASN A 23 11.47 4.04 -22.00
CA ASN A 23 11.97 3.07 -22.98
C ASN A 23 12.87 1.97 -22.40
N PHE A 24 12.69 1.60 -21.13
CA PHE A 24 13.35 0.41 -20.59
C PHE A 24 12.70 -0.84 -21.18
N HIS A 25 13.49 -1.90 -21.36
CA HIS A 25 12.97 -3.26 -21.51
C HIS A 25 12.90 -3.95 -20.14
N VAL A 26 12.15 -5.06 -20.03
CA VAL A 26 11.91 -5.76 -18.75
C VAL A 26 13.19 -6.08 -17.99
N TYR A 27 14.21 -6.63 -18.66
CA TYR A 27 15.51 -6.92 -18.03
C TYR A 27 16.20 -5.66 -17.45
N GLY A 28 16.07 -4.52 -18.13
CA GLY A 28 16.67 -3.26 -17.67
C GLY A 28 15.94 -2.69 -16.47
N ALA A 29 14.61 -2.83 -16.44
CA ALA A 29 13.80 -2.48 -15.28
C ALA A 29 14.13 -3.36 -14.07
N MET A 30 14.36 -4.66 -14.24
CA MET A 30 14.76 -5.56 -13.16
C MET A 30 16.18 -5.26 -12.64
N ARG A 31 17.12 -4.91 -13.52
CA ARG A 31 18.51 -4.65 -13.14
C ARG A 31 18.68 -3.49 -12.17
N VAL A 32 17.79 -2.50 -12.22
CA VAL A 32 17.87 -1.27 -11.42
C VAL A 32 16.80 -1.22 -10.31
N ILE A 33 16.10 -2.33 -10.08
CA ILE A 33 14.97 -2.37 -9.15
C ILE A 33 15.40 -2.26 -7.69
N GLU A 34 16.55 -2.86 -7.34
CA GLU A 34 17.13 -2.83 -5.99
C GLU A 34 17.51 -1.41 -5.54
N ASP A 35 17.96 -0.59 -6.50
CA ASP A 35 18.32 0.81 -6.31
C ASP A 35 17.11 1.75 -6.29
N HIS A 36 15.88 1.23 -6.46
CA HIS A 36 14.69 2.07 -6.39
C HIS A 36 14.54 2.72 -5.02
N TYR A 37 14.08 3.98 -5.02
CA TYR A 37 13.99 4.78 -3.80
C TYR A 37 12.87 4.28 -2.88
N ASP A 38 11.74 3.86 -3.45
CA ASP A 38 10.65 3.23 -2.71
C ASP A 38 10.96 1.75 -2.53
N LYS A 39 11.35 1.36 -1.31
CA LYS A 39 11.72 -0.02 -0.99
C LYS A 39 10.57 -1.00 -1.08
N LYS A 40 9.31 -0.53 -1.11
CA LYS A 40 8.15 -1.40 -1.38
C LYS A 40 8.26 -2.14 -2.72
N VAL A 41 8.89 -1.51 -3.73
CA VAL A 41 9.04 -2.12 -5.06
C VAL A 41 10.05 -3.29 -5.06
N PRO A 42 11.32 -3.12 -4.63
CA PRO A 42 12.25 -4.24 -4.54
C PRO A 42 11.80 -5.29 -3.50
N ASP A 43 11.23 -4.89 -2.37
CA ASP A 43 10.71 -5.83 -1.36
C ASP A 43 9.65 -6.74 -1.98
N TRP A 44 8.63 -6.16 -2.63
CA TRP A 44 7.62 -6.94 -3.35
C TRP A 44 8.24 -7.82 -4.43
N PHE A 45 9.18 -7.31 -5.22
CA PHE A 45 9.80 -8.05 -6.31
C PHE A 45 10.54 -9.30 -5.81
N TYR A 46 11.29 -9.19 -4.71
CA TYR A 46 12.07 -10.31 -4.14
C TYR A 46 11.26 -11.25 -3.26
N GLU A 47 10.02 -10.91 -2.88
CA GLU A 47 9.04 -11.80 -2.23
C GLU A 47 8.40 -12.81 -3.22
N ASN A 48 9.22 -13.50 -4.02
CA ASN A 48 8.79 -14.47 -5.03
C ASN A 48 7.86 -13.91 -6.12
N ASN A 49 7.92 -12.61 -6.41
CA ASN A 49 7.08 -11.97 -7.44
C ASN A 49 7.82 -11.67 -8.75
N ILE A 50 9.03 -12.22 -8.95
CA ILE A 50 9.83 -12.03 -10.17
C ILE A 50 9.05 -12.44 -11.43
N GLU A 51 8.43 -13.63 -11.42
CA GLU A 51 7.61 -14.09 -12.55
C GLU A 51 6.37 -13.23 -12.75
N LYS A 52 5.70 -12.82 -11.66
CA LYS A 52 4.55 -11.89 -11.72
C LYS A 52 4.95 -10.56 -12.32
N PHE A 53 6.12 -10.02 -11.98
CA PHE A 53 6.63 -8.79 -12.57
C PHE A 53 6.80 -8.93 -14.10
N CYS A 54 7.39 -10.03 -14.55
CA CYS A 54 7.53 -10.32 -15.99
C CYS A 54 6.18 -10.44 -16.69
N LEU A 55 5.21 -11.14 -16.09
CA LEU A 55 3.85 -11.26 -16.62
C LEU A 55 3.14 -9.90 -16.66
N ALA A 56 3.22 -9.11 -15.59
CA ALA A 56 2.69 -7.75 -15.55
C ALA A 56 3.28 -6.87 -16.65
N TRP A 57 4.59 -7.00 -16.89
CA TRP A 57 5.28 -6.26 -17.92
C TRP A 57 4.78 -6.61 -19.33
N LEU A 58 4.63 -7.90 -19.63
CA LEU A 58 4.32 -8.41 -20.98
C LEU A 58 2.82 -8.42 -21.29
N ASP A 59 2.03 -8.96 -20.38
CA ASP A 59 0.61 -9.26 -20.59
C ASP A 59 -0.33 -8.22 -19.96
N GLY A 60 0.22 -7.26 -19.20
CA GLY A 60 -0.54 -6.30 -18.42
C GLY A 60 -0.90 -6.82 -17.03
N TYR A 61 -1.51 -5.95 -16.22
CA TYR A 61 -1.79 -6.22 -14.81
C TYR A 61 -3.06 -5.50 -14.34
N GLU A 62 -3.63 -6.01 -13.25
CA GLU A 62 -4.60 -5.30 -12.42
C GLU A 62 -3.85 -4.69 -11.24
N VAL A 63 -4.15 -3.43 -10.91
CA VAL A 63 -3.61 -2.82 -9.70
C VAL A 63 -4.41 -3.36 -8.52
N GLU A 64 -3.70 -3.93 -7.54
CA GLU A 64 -4.27 -4.30 -6.27
C GLU A 64 -4.58 -3.02 -5.48
N GLU A 65 -5.87 -2.78 -5.27
CA GLU A 65 -6.32 -1.69 -4.39
C GLU A 65 -5.87 -2.03 -2.95
N GLU A 66 -4.90 -1.26 -2.45
CA GLU A 66 -4.54 -1.34 -1.03
C GLU A 66 -5.74 -0.87 -0.20
N LYS A 67 -6.37 -1.82 0.50
CA LYS A 67 -7.43 -1.52 1.45
C LYS A 67 -6.95 -0.51 2.48
N ARG A 68 -7.63 0.62 2.56
CA ARG A 68 -7.41 1.62 3.59
C ARG A 68 -8.51 1.53 4.62
N TYR A 69 -8.16 1.91 5.84
CA TYR A 69 -9.04 1.81 6.98
C TYR A 69 -9.13 3.16 7.67
N LEU A 70 -10.35 3.57 7.95
CA LEU A 70 -10.66 4.58 8.94
C LEU A 70 -10.89 3.87 10.27
N VAL A 71 -10.19 4.33 11.31
CA VAL A 71 -10.25 3.72 12.64
C VAL A 71 -10.84 4.73 13.60
N THR A 72 -11.93 4.36 14.27
CA THR A 72 -12.63 5.25 15.21
C THR A 72 -12.92 4.48 16.49
N LEU A 73 -12.69 5.09 17.65
CA LEU A 73 -13.18 4.52 18.92
C LEU A 73 -14.72 4.61 18.96
N LYS A 74 -15.38 3.68 19.66
CA LYS A 74 -16.86 3.71 19.83
C LYS A 74 -17.43 5.00 20.42
N ASN A 75 -16.61 5.78 21.13
CA ASN A 75 -16.98 7.11 21.61
C ASN A 75 -16.80 8.23 20.57
N ARG A 76 -16.63 7.87 19.28
CA ARG A 76 -16.48 8.73 18.10
C ARG A 76 -15.15 9.47 17.98
N GLN A 77 -14.14 9.07 18.75
CA GLN A 77 -12.80 9.67 18.63
C GLN A 77 -12.07 9.07 17.43
N PRO A 78 -11.71 9.86 16.41
CA PRO A 78 -11.04 9.37 15.22
C PRO A 78 -9.54 9.13 15.47
N LEU A 79 -8.98 8.14 14.78
CA LEU A 79 -7.53 7.98 14.69
C LEU A 79 -6.97 9.05 13.74
N VAL A 80 -6.04 9.86 14.23
CA VAL A 80 -5.43 10.93 13.43
C VAL A 80 -3.92 10.76 13.39
N LYS A 81 -3.30 11.34 12.37
CA LYS A 81 -1.84 11.41 12.23
C LYS A 81 -1.38 12.81 12.59
N SER A 82 -0.31 12.92 13.39
CA SER A 82 0.28 14.19 13.77
C SER A 82 0.67 15.01 12.54
N GLN A 83 0.72 16.34 12.67
CA GLN A 83 1.16 17.21 11.56
C GLN A 83 2.61 16.89 11.11
N SER A 84 3.45 16.41 12.03
CA SER A 84 4.80 15.93 11.73
C SER A 84 4.82 14.60 10.95
N GLY A 85 3.68 13.92 10.82
CA GLY A 85 3.56 12.61 10.16
C GLY A 85 4.11 11.44 10.97
N SER A 86 4.68 11.69 12.15
CA SER A 86 5.46 10.70 12.91
C SER A 86 4.64 9.84 13.88
N THR A 87 3.41 10.24 14.22
CA THR A 87 2.68 9.60 15.33
C THR A 87 1.19 9.51 15.03
N LEU A 88 0.62 8.34 15.27
CA LEU A 88 -0.82 8.10 15.26
C LEU A 88 -1.38 8.20 16.69
N TYR A 89 -2.54 8.81 16.86
CA TYR A 89 -3.24 8.91 18.15
C TYR A 89 -4.73 9.14 17.95
N PHE A 90 -5.54 8.82 18.97
CA PHE A 90 -6.97 9.11 18.94
C PHE A 90 -7.22 10.55 19.36
N SER A 91 -7.85 11.33 18.48
CA SER A 91 -8.19 12.72 18.73
C SER A 91 -9.38 12.85 19.67
N GLN A 92 -9.32 13.80 20.61
CA GLN A 92 -10.51 14.19 21.39
C GLN A 92 -11.49 15.04 20.58
N ASP A 93 -11.01 15.69 19.53
CA ASP A 93 -11.86 16.39 18.58
C ASP A 93 -12.48 15.37 17.62
N ILE A 94 -13.78 15.08 17.85
CA ILE A 94 -14.58 14.15 17.04
C ILE A 94 -14.79 14.62 15.59
N THR A 95 -14.48 15.89 15.31
CA THR A 95 -14.59 16.48 13.97
C THR A 95 -13.25 16.47 13.22
N ALA A 96 -12.17 16.02 13.87
CA ALA A 96 -10.86 15.95 13.26
C ALA A 96 -10.86 15.00 12.04
N ARG A 97 -10.06 15.36 11.03
CA ARG A 97 -9.93 14.56 9.80
C ARG A 97 -9.30 13.21 10.13
N ASN A 98 -10.10 12.16 10.00
CA ASN A 98 -9.69 10.79 10.26
C ASN A 98 -8.57 10.35 9.30
N TYR A 99 -7.56 9.67 9.83
CA TYR A 99 -6.44 9.15 9.06
C TYR A 99 -6.86 7.91 8.28
N LYS A 100 -6.59 7.91 6.96
CA LYS A 100 -6.75 6.74 6.11
C LYS A 100 -5.44 5.98 6.06
N GLY A 101 -5.32 4.92 6.87
CA GLY A 101 -4.12 4.09 6.93
C GLY A 101 -4.32 2.73 6.25
N THR A 102 -3.29 2.17 5.65
CA THR A 102 -3.31 0.75 5.26
C THR A 102 -3.11 -0.13 6.50
N GLN A 103 -3.48 -1.42 6.41
CA GLN A 103 -3.22 -2.36 7.51
C GLN A 103 -1.73 -2.37 7.90
N LYS A 104 -0.83 -2.43 6.91
CA LYS A 104 0.62 -2.41 7.15
C LYS A 104 1.07 -1.13 7.86
N GLU A 105 0.57 0.04 7.46
CA GLU A 105 0.91 1.30 8.15
C GLU A 105 0.43 1.33 9.61
N LEU A 106 -0.72 0.74 9.90
CA LEU A 106 -1.23 0.63 11.26
C LEU A 106 -0.40 -0.36 12.08
N GLU A 107 -0.03 -1.50 11.51
CA GLU A 107 0.85 -2.50 12.14
C GLU A 107 2.25 -1.92 12.43
N ASP A 108 2.88 -1.28 11.44
CA ASP A 108 4.19 -0.63 11.56
C ASP A 108 4.18 0.48 12.64
N ALA A 109 3.04 1.13 12.87
CA ALA A 109 2.85 2.13 13.90
C ALA A 109 2.50 1.56 15.29
N ASN A 110 2.50 0.23 15.47
CA ASN A 110 2.01 -0.48 16.67
C ASN A 110 0.51 -0.27 16.96
N PHE A 111 -0.28 0.05 15.95
CA PHE A 111 -1.75 0.14 15.99
C PHE A 111 -2.45 -1.13 15.45
N GLY A 112 -1.73 -2.22 15.15
CA GLY A 112 -2.34 -3.46 14.67
C GLY A 112 -3.44 -4.04 15.58
N TRP A 113 -3.37 -3.77 16.90
CA TRP A 113 -4.38 -4.22 17.87
C TRP A 113 -5.80 -3.68 17.62
N VAL A 114 -5.94 -2.62 16.81
CA VAL A 114 -7.26 -2.01 16.53
C VAL A 114 -8.21 -2.97 15.81
N PHE A 115 -7.67 -3.91 15.02
CA PHE A 115 -8.44 -4.91 14.28
C PHE A 115 -9.06 -5.99 15.18
N ASP A 116 -8.48 -6.24 16.36
CA ASP A 116 -8.94 -7.25 17.31
C ASP A 116 -9.74 -6.65 18.48
N CYS A 117 -9.92 -5.32 18.52
CA CYS A 117 -10.53 -4.63 19.65
C CYS A 117 -12.04 -4.39 19.44
N PRO A 118 -12.93 -4.97 20.27
CA PRO A 118 -14.37 -4.70 20.18
C PRO A 118 -14.77 -3.25 20.46
N GLY A 119 -13.85 -2.45 21.02
CA GLY A 119 -14.04 -1.02 21.31
C GLY A 119 -13.81 -0.10 20.11
N ILE A 120 -13.39 -0.66 18.97
CA ILE A 120 -13.05 0.06 17.75
C ILE A 120 -14.11 -0.20 16.67
N GLU A 121 -14.38 0.84 15.88
CA GLU A 121 -15.10 0.80 14.63
C GLU A 121 -14.09 0.98 13.49
N ILE A 122 -14.07 0.01 12.58
CA ILE A 122 -13.22 0.02 11.39
C ILE A 122 -14.10 0.13 10.15
N GLU A 123 -13.78 1.08 9.29
CA GLU A 123 -14.42 1.26 7.99
C GLU A 123 -13.36 1.11 6.90
N GLU A 124 -13.56 0.14 5.99
CA GLU A 124 -12.74 -0.02 4.80
C GLU A 124 -13.12 1.06 3.78
N VAL A 125 -12.12 1.78 3.27
CA VAL A 125 -12.27 2.88 2.32
C VAL A 125 -11.29 2.73 1.15
N GLU A 126 -11.68 3.31 0.02
CA GLU A 126 -10.80 3.56 -1.15
C GLU A 126 -9.89 4.80 -0.93
#